data_AF-A4EL08-F1
#
_entry.id   AF-A4EL08-F1
#
_cell.length_a   1.000
_cell.length_b   1.000
_cell.length_c   1.000
_cell.angle_alpha   90.00
_cell.angle_beta   90.00
_cell.angle_gamma   90.00
#
_symmetry.space_group_name_H-M   'P 1'
#
loop_
_entity.id
_entity.type
_entity.pdbx_description
1 polymer ?
#
loop_
_entity_poly.entity_id
_entity_poly.type
_entity_poly.pdbx_seq_one_letter_code
_entity_poly.pdbx_strand_id
1 'polypeptide(L)' 'MEFPPIIAAIVFVGFLALISLGPNFVLTTSAAVSKSRRHAIWTACGIAIGSFAWAGAAALGIVSVFEALPLLGFALKVLV' A
#
# COMPACT_ATOMS: atom_id res chain seq x y z
N MET A 1 11.03 -25.27 3.34
CA MET A 1 9.94 -25.00 2.37
C MET A 1 8.93 -24.07 3.04
N GLU A 2 9.38 -22.87 3.45
CA GLU A 2 8.67 -21.99 4.40
C GLU A 2 7.84 -20.88 3.73
N PHE A 3 7.93 -20.75 2.41
CA PHE A 3 7.26 -19.68 1.65
C PHE A 3 5.73 -19.80 1.56
N PRO A 4 5.12 -21.00 1.45
CA PRO A 4 3.66 -21.13 1.37
C PRO A 4 2.89 -20.49 2.53
N PRO A 5 3.25 -20.70 3.82
CA PRO A 5 2.54 -20.07 4.93
C PRO A 5 2.72 -18.55 4.99
N ILE A 6 3.87 -18.01 4.58
CA ILE A 6 4.11 -16.56 4.57
C ILE A 6 3.23 -15.87 3.52
N ILE A 7 3.15 -16.44 2.31
CA ILE A 7 2.29 -15.89 1.26
C ILE A 7 0.82 -15.94 1.69
N ALA A 8 0.40 -17.05 2.31
CA ALA A 8 -0.95 -17.16 2.85
C ALA A 8 -1.25 -16.10 3.92
N ALA A 9 -0.31 -15.83 4.82
CA ALA A 9 -0.44 -14.78 5.83
C ALA A 9 -0.54 -13.38 5.21
N ILE A 10 0.29 -13.06 4.22
CA ILE A 10 0.24 -11.77 3.51
C ILE A 10 -1.11 -11.59 2.81
N VAL A 11 -1.60 -12.62 2.12
CA VAL A 11 -2.91 -12.58 1.46
C VAL A 11 -4.02 -12.41 2.49
N PHE A 12 -3.98 -13.14 3.61
CA PHE A 12 -4.98 -13.06 4.67
C PHE A 12 -5.04 -11.67 5.32
N VAL A 13 -3.88 -11.11 5.70
CA VAL A 13 -3.80 -9.75 6.25
C VAL A 13 -4.25 -8.71 5.22
N GLY A 14 -3.89 -8.90 3.94
CA GLY A 14 -4.37 -8.07 2.84
C GLY A 14 -5.90 -8.09 2.72
N PHE A 15 -6.53 -9.26 2.87
CA PHE A 15 -7.99 -9.38 2.91
C PHE A 15 -8.61 -8.64 4.09
N LEU A 16 -8.05 -8.78 5.30
CA LEU A 16 -8.52 -8.05 6.47
C LEU A 16 -8.39 -6.54 6.29
N ALA A 17 -7.31 -6.08 5.67
CA ALA A 17 -7.10 -4.67 5.34
C ALA A 17 -8.15 -4.14 4.34
N LEU A 18 -8.56 -4.95 3.36
CA LEU A 18 -9.65 -4.61 2.43
C LEU A 18 -11.01 -4.50 3.13
N ILE A 19 -11.27 -5.35 4.14
CA ILE A 19 -12.53 -5.34 4.91
C ILE A 19 -12.60 -4.18 5.90
N SER A 20 -11.46 -3.69 6.39
CA SER A 20 -11.38 -2.71 7.49
C SER A 20 -11.87 -1.29 7.15
N LEU A 21 -12.59 -1.10 6.03
CA LEU A 21 -13.21 0.17 5.62
C LEU A 21 -12.25 1.37 5.80
N GLY A 22 -11.00 1.21 5.33
CA GLY A 22 -9.95 2.22 5.51
C GLY A 22 -10.27 3.56 4.82
N PRO A 23 -9.40 4.57 4.95
CA PRO A 23 -9.62 5.91 4.40
C PRO A 23 -9.89 5.90 2.88
N ASN A 24 -9.26 5.00 2.13
CA ASN A 24 -9.54 4.80 0.71
C ASN A 24 -10.98 4.36 0.44
N PHE A 25 -11.51 3.42 1.24
CA PHE A 25 -12.90 2.97 1.11
C PHE A 25 -13.88 4.10 1.44
N VAL A 26 -13.64 4.85 2.52
CA VAL A 26 -14.45 6.01 2.90
C VAL A 26 -14.44 7.07 1.80
N LEU A 27 -13.27 7.40 1.25
CA LEU A 27 -13.15 8.33 0.12
C LEU A 27 -13.92 7.86 -1.11
N THR A 28 -13.76 6.60 -1.50
CA THR A 28 -14.39 6.03 -2.70
C THR A 28 -15.92 5.95 -2.55
N THR A 29 -16.41 5.55 -1.38
CA THR A 29 -17.85 5.49 -1.07
C THR A 29 -18.45 6.88 -0.93
N SER A 30 -17.76 7.83 -0.31
CA SER A 30 -18.22 9.22 -0.24
C SER A 30 -18.34 9.85 -1.63
N ALA A 31 -17.43 9.53 -2.57
CA ALA A 31 -17.52 9.94 -3.97
C ALA A 31 -18.71 9.28 -4.70
N ALA A 32 -19.03 8.02 -4.38
CA ALA A 32 -20.18 7.32 -4.94
C ALA A 32 -21.51 7.95 -4.51
N VAL A 33 -21.62 8.29 -3.22
CA VAL A 33 -22.83 8.84 -2.59
C VAL A 33 -23.01 10.32 -2.93
N SER A 34 -21.94 11.12 -2.89
CA SER A 34 -22.04 12.58 -3.04
C SER A 34 -22.06 13.06 -4.50
N LYS A 35 -21.54 12.24 -5.43
CA LYS A 35 -21.45 12.59 -6.85
C LYS A 35 -22.12 11.52 -7.71
N SER A 36 -21.41 10.44 -8.03
CA SER A 36 -21.96 9.32 -8.80
C SER A 36 -21.05 8.10 -8.75
N ARG A 37 -21.60 6.93 -9.12
CA ARG A 37 -20.81 5.68 -9.27
C ARG A 37 -19.62 5.84 -10.22
N ARG A 38 -19.76 6.63 -11.28
CA ARG A 38 -18.66 6.90 -12.22
C ARG A 38 -17.53 7.68 -11.56
N HIS A 39 -17.85 8.66 -10.71
CA HIS A 39 -16.83 9.40 -9.95
C HIS A 39 -16.09 8.48 -8.98
N ALA A 40 -16.81 7.58 -8.29
CA ALA A 40 -16.20 6.59 -7.41
C ALA A 40 -15.20 5.68 -8.13
N ILE A 41 -15.53 5.23 -9.34
CA ILE A 41 -14.60 4.41 -10.17
C ILE A 41 -13.34 5.22 -10.50
N TRP A 42 -13.48 6.46 -10.93
CA TRP A 42 -12.32 7.33 -11.20
C TRP A 42 -11.47 7.60 -9.96
N THR A 43 -12.11 7.81 -8.79
CA THR A 43 -11.41 7.95 -7.51
C THR A 43 -10.62 6.67 -7.17
N ALA A 44 -11.22 5.49 -7.31
CA ALA A 44 -10.55 4.23 -7.08
C ALA A 44 -9.36 4.02 -8.05
N CYS A 45 -9.53 4.33 -9.33
CA CYS A 45 -8.45 4.27 -10.31
C CYS A 45 -7.30 5.22 -9.95
N GLY A 46 -7.60 6.46 -9.54
CA GLY A 46 -6.58 7.42 -9.10
C GLY A 46 -5.80 6.92 -7.89
N ILE A 47 -6.49 6.37 -6.88
CA ILE A 47 -5.86 5.76 -5.70
C ILE A 47 -4.95 4.59 -6.12
N ALA A 48 -5.43 3.70 -7.00
CA ALA A 48 -4.66 2.55 -7.45
C ALA A 48 -3.39 2.96 -8.21
N ILE A 49 -3.50 3.89 -9.16
CA ILE A 49 -2.36 4.39 -9.94
C ILE A 49 -1.36 5.11 -9.03
N GLY A 50 -1.82 5.98 -8.13
CA GLY A 50 -0.96 6.67 -7.18
C GLY A 50 -0.23 5.70 -6.25
N SER A 51 -0.93 4.69 -5.74
CA SER A 51 -0.34 3.65 -4.88
C SER A 51 0.70 2.83 -5.64
N PHE A 52 0.43 2.49 -6.90
CA PHE A 52 1.38 1.75 -7.74
C PHE A 52 2.63 2.57 -8.05
N ALA A 53 2.45 3.86 -8.40
CA ALA A 53 3.57 4.77 -8.65
C ALA A 53 4.42 4.97 -7.39
N TRP A 54 3.78 5.16 -6.24
CA TRP A 54 4.47 5.30 -4.95
C TRP A 54 5.22 4.02 -4.58
N ALA A 55 4.58 2.85 -4.69
CA ALA A 55 5.20 1.56 -4.39
C ALA A 55 6.38 1.27 -5.34
N GLY A 56 6.25 1.59 -6.63
CA GLY A 56 7.33 1.48 -7.61
C GLY A 56 8.50 2.42 -7.29
N ALA A 57 8.22 3.68 -6.97
CA ALA A 57 9.24 4.64 -6.55
C ALA A 57 9.95 4.19 -5.27
N ALA A 58 9.21 3.66 -4.28
CA ALA A 58 9.79 3.12 -3.07
C ALA A 58 10.66 1.88 -3.36
N ALA A 59 10.18 0.94 -4.17
CA ALA A 59 10.93 -0.27 -4.52
C ALA A 59 12.24 0.04 -5.25
N LEU A 60 12.22 1.01 -6.17
CA LEU A 60 13.42 1.43 -6.91
C LEU A 60 14.34 2.36 -6.10
N GLY A 61 13.76 3.19 -5.22
CA GLY A 61 14.48 4.23 -4.49
C GLY A 61 14.98 3.82 -3.09
N ILE A 62 14.47 2.75 -2.49
CA ILE A 62 14.88 2.36 -1.13
C ILE A 62 16.38 2.00 -1.07
N VAL A 63 16.91 1.43 -2.16
CA VAL A 63 18.33 1.06 -2.28
C VAL A 63 19.21 2.31 -2.23
N SER A 64 18.88 3.35 -2.99
CA SER A 64 19.67 4.60 -3.02
C SER A 64 19.61 5.35 -1.68
N VAL A 65 18.48 5.27 -0.97
CA VAL A 65 18.36 5.81 0.39
C VAL A 65 19.30 5.10 1.37
N PHE A 66 19.39 3.76 1.30
CA PHE A 66 20.29 3.00 2.18
C PHE A 66 21.76 3.15 1.81
N GLU A 67 22.09 3.41 0.55
CA GLU A 67 23.45 3.75 0.13
C GLU A 67 23.86 5.15 0.63
N ALA A 68 22.96 6.13 0.55
CA ALA A 68 23.22 7.48 1.04
C ALA A 68 23.28 7.58 2.58
N LEU A 69 22.49 6.76 3.28
CA LEU A 69 22.38 6.75 4.74
C LEU A 69 22.47 5.31 5.29
N PRO A 70 23.67 4.70 5.30
CA PRO A 70 23.84 3.31 5.74
C PRO A 70 23.47 3.09 7.23
N LEU A 71 23.64 4.11 8.06
CA LEU A 71 23.21 4.11 9.46
C LEU A 71 21.68 3.92 9.61
N LEU A 72 20.88 4.42 8.66
CA LEU A 72 19.43 4.27 8.68
C LEU A 72 19.02 2.80 8.50
N GLY A 73 19.65 2.10 7.54
CA GLY A 73 19.41 0.68 7.32
C GLY A 73 19.85 -0.19 8.50
N PHE A 74 20.96 0.17 9.14
CA PHE A 74 21.42 -0.50 10.36
C PHE A 74 20.45 -0.28 11.53
N ALA A 75 20.06 0.97 11.80
CA ALA A 75 19.12 1.30 12.87
C ALA A 75 17.78 0.58 12.70
N LEU A 76 17.24 0.53 11.48
CA LEU A 76 15.98 -0.15 11.18
C LEU A 76 16.07 -1.65 11.50
N LYS A 77 17.17 -2.32 11.13
CA LYS A 77 17.39 -3.75 11.41
C LYS A 77 17.57 -4.08 12.90
N VAL A 78 17.97 -3.11 13.71
CA VAL A 78 18.20 -3.31 15.15
C VAL A 78 16.94 -2.98 15.95
N LEU A 79 16.12 -2.03 15.47
CA LEU A 79 14.90 -1.57 16.15
C LEU A 79 13.65 -2.40 15.82
N VAL A 80 13.62 -3.07 14.67
CA VAL A 80 12.50 -3.91 14.19
C VAL A 80 12.91 -5.37 14.22
#